data_AF-A0A372JB53-F1
#
_entry.id   AF-A0A372JB53-F1
#
_cell.length_a   1.000
_cell.length_b   1.000
_cell.length_c   1.000
_cell.angle_alpha   90.00
_cell.angle_beta   90.00
_cell.angle_gamma   90.00
#
_symmetry.space_group_name_H-M   'P 1'
#
loop_
_entity.id
_entity.type
_entity.pdbx_description
1 polymer ?
#
loop_
_entity_poly.entity_id
_entity_poly.type
_entity_poly.pdbx_seq_one_letter_code
_entity_poly.pdbx_strand_id
1 'polypeptide(L)'
;MADKGDLGWRVMAGAAAFAGGFVAKKAITMAWKKGTGKEPPTNPESPEVAISEAVAWAVLMGVGVEVARLLATRAAARQWAKGTGVLPSQLRADV
;
A
#
# COMPACT_ATOMS: atom_id res chain seq x y z
N MET A 1 4.44 -25.23 -14.04
CA MET A 1 4.35 -24.15 -15.06
C MET A 1 3.22 -23.24 -14.61
N ALA A 2 3.46 -21.93 -14.45
CA ALA A 2 2.38 -21.02 -14.07
C ALA A 2 1.42 -20.87 -15.25
N ASP A 3 0.13 -21.12 -15.05
CA ASP A 3 -0.88 -20.85 -16.08
C ASP A 3 -0.92 -19.35 -16.38
N LYS A 4 -1.19 -18.99 -17.64
CA LYS A 4 -1.23 -17.58 -18.09
C LYS A 4 -2.17 -16.70 -17.24
N GLY A 5 -3.23 -17.29 -16.66
CA GLY A 5 -4.14 -16.61 -15.74
C GLY A 5 -3.51 -16.26 -14.37
N ASP A 6 -2.60 -17.09 -13.85
CA ASP A 6 -1.86 -16.81 -12.61
C ASP A 6 -0.89 -15.62 -12.80
N LEU A 7 -0.19 -15.60 -13.94
CA LEU A 7 0.70 -14.49 -14.27
C LEU A 7 -0.07 -13.17 -14.40
N GLY A 8 -1.21 -13.17 -15.10
CA GLY A 8 -2.07 -11.98 -15.24
C GLY A 8 -2.58 -11.45 -13.90
N TRP A 9 -3.04 -12.34 -13.01
CA TRP A 9 -3.45 -11.98 -11.66
C TRP A 9 -2.31 -11.37 -10.85
N ARG A 10 -1.14 -12.00 -10.84
CA ARG A 10 0.04 -11.52 -10.07
C ARG A 10 0.50 -10.14 -10.52
N VAL A 11 0.52 -9.90 -11.83
CA VAL A 11 0.88 -8.58 -12.40
C VAL A 11 -0.13 -7.52 -11.97
N MET A 12 -1.43 -7.79 -12.10
CA MET A 12 -2.46 -6.83 -11.73
C MET A 12 -2.51 -6.59 -10.21
N ALA A 13 -2.41 -7.64 -9.39
CA ALA A 13 -2.37 -7.50 -7.94
C ALA A 13 -1.13 -6.71 -7.48
N GLY A 14 0.03 -6.97 -8.09
CA GLY A 14 1.25 -6.20 -7.87
C GLY A 14 1.10 -4.72 -8.27
N ALA A 15 0.51 -4.45 -9.43
CA ALA A 15 0.25 -3.10 -9.91
C ALA A 15 -0.72 -2.34 -9.00
N ALA A 16 -1.82 -2.98 -8.58
CA ALA A 16 -2.79 -2.40 -7.65
C ALA A 16 -2.17 -2.09 -6.29
N ALA A 17 -1.38 -3.02 -5.76
CA ALA A 17 -0.62 -2.82 -4.52
C ALA A 17 0.32 -1.61 -4.61
N PHE A 18 1.10 -1.53 -5.68
CA PHE A 18 2.03 -0.43 -5.91
C PHE A 18 1.29 0.91 -6.04
N ALA A 19 0.24 0.97 -6.86
CA ALA A 19 -0.56 2.17 -7.04
C ALA A 19 -1.20 2.65 -5.72
N GLY A 20 -1.78 1.72 -4.95
CA GLY A 20 -2.35 2.02 -3.63
C GLY A 20 -1.32 2.59 -2.66
N GLY A 21 -0.14 1.96 -2.57
CA GLY A 21 0.95 2.44 -1.71
C GLY A 21 1.50 3.80 -2.14
N PHE A 22 1.63 4.05 -3.46
CA PHE A 22 2.10 5.33 -3.99
C PHE A 22 1.14 6.48 -3.68
N VAL A 23 -0.16 6.27 -3.90
CA VAL A 23 -1.20 7.26 -3.59
C VAL A 23 -1.23 7.55 -2.08
N ALA A 24 -1.16 6.51 -1.25
CA ALA A 24 -1.14 6.67 0.21
C ALA A 24 0.06 7.47 0.68
N LYS A 25 1.28 7.12 0.23
CA LYS A 25 2.49 7.87 0.57
C LYS A 25 2.33 9.36 0.26
N LYS A 26 1.79 9.70 -0.92
CA LYS A 26 1.59 11.09 -1.33
C LYS A 26 0.55 11.80 -0.45
N ALA A 27 -0.57 11.16 -0.16
CA ALA A 27 -1.61 11.69 0.71
C ALA A 27 -1.10 11.91 2.15
N ILE A 28 -0.40 10.94 2.72
CA ILE A 28 0.18 11.03 4.07
C ILE A 28 1.21 12.15 4.15
N THR A 29 2.06 12.27 3.12
CA THR A 29 3.06 13.34 3.04
C THR A 29 2.40 14.73 2.99
N MET A 30 1.35 14.89 2.19
CA MET A 30 0.60 16.13 2.12
C MET A 30 -0.10 16.45 3.45
N ALA A 31 -0.73 15.45 4.08
CA ALA A 31 -1.39 15.61 5.37
C ALA A 31 -0.39 16.03 6.46
N TRP A 32 0.81 15.44 6.46
CA TRP A 32 1.88 15.82 7.38
C TRP A 32 2.30 17.27 7.18
N LYS A 33 2.68 17.65 5.95
CA LYS A 33 3.10 19.02 5.64
C LYS A 33 2.02 20.05 6.01
N LYS A 34 0.74 19.72 5.78
CA LYS A 34 -0.38 20.61 6.13
C LYS A 34 -0.64 20.67 7.64
N GLY A 35 -0.46 19.58 8.36
CA GLY A 35 -0.73 19.50 9.81
C GLY A 35 0.40 20.03 10.68
N THR A 36 1.65 19.74 10.33
CA THR A 36 2.84 20.12 11.12
C THR A 36 3.52 21.39 10.59
N GLY A 37 3.25 21.76 9.34
CA GLY A 37 3.96 22.85 8.65
C GLY A 37 5.42 22.51 8.29
N LYS A 38 5.86 21.27 8.56
CA LYS A 38 7.23 20.82 8.37
C LYS A 38 7.32 19.76 7.29
N GLU A 39 8.52 19.58 6.74
CA GLU A 39 8.79 18.40 5.93
C GLU A 39 8.73 17.13 6.79
N PRO A 40 8.30 15.99 6.22
CA PRO A 40 8.29 14.74 6.97
C PRO A 40 9.71 14.35 7.38
N PRO A 41 9.89 13.73 8.57
CA PRO A 41 11.18 13.32 9.08
C PRO A 41 11.69 12.10 8.32
N THR A 42 12.18 12.33 7.10
CA THR A 42 12.73 11.29 6.22
C THR A 42 14.24 11.16 6.31
N ASN A 43 14.92 12.01 7.10
CA ASN A 43 16.35 11.95 7.33
C ASN A 43 16.66 11.39 8.72
N PRO A 44 17.08 10.11 8.85
CA PRO A 44 17.36 9.47 10.13
C PRO A 44 18.57 10.05 10.87
N GLU A 45 19.52 10.63 10.12
CA GLU A 45 20.80 11.14 10.64
C GLU A 45 20.69 12.61 11.09
N SER A 46 19.51 13.23 10.96
CA SER A 46 19.33 14.63 11.36
C SER A 46 19.15 14.72 12.89
N PRO A 47 20.09 15.37 13.62
CA PRO A 47 19.93 15.60 15.05
C PRO A 47 18.81 16.62 15.37
N GLU A 48 18.27 17.30 14.36
CA GLU A 48 17.19 18.27 14.50
C GLU A 48 15.81 17.62 14.55
N VAL A 49 15.70 16.34 14.18
CA VAL A 49 14.44 15.58 14.24
C VAL A 49 14.31 14.93 15.60
N ALA A 50 13.25 15.29 16.33
CA ALA A 50 12.91 14.62 17.58
C ALA A 50 12.57 13.14 17.32
N ILE A 51 13.09 12.23 18.16
CA ILE A 51 12.82 10.79 18.05
C ILE A 51 11.32 10.48 18.04
N SER A 52 10.53 11.19 18.86
CA SER A 52 9.08 11.04 18.90
C SER A 52 8.41 11.40 17.56
N GLU A 53 8.91 12.43 16.87
CA GLU A 53 8.42 12.86 15.56
C GLU A 53 8.75 11.81 14.48
N ALA A 54 9.98 11.27 14.50
CA ALA A 54 10.39 10.20 13.60
C ALA A 54 9.56 8.91 13.80
N VAL A 55 9.31 8.52 15.05
CA VAL A 55 8.48 7.34 15.37
C VAL A 55 7.04 7.56 14.91
N ALA A 56 6.45 8.74 15.15
CA ALA A 56 5.10 9.04 14.69
C ALA A 56 4.97 8.96 13.16
N TRP A 57 5.94 9.51 12.43
CA TRP A 57 6.01 9.41 10.98
C TRP A 57 6.18 7.97 10.50
N ALA A 58 7.07 7.19 11.12
CA ALA A 58 7.29 5.79 10.76
C ALA A 58 6.02 4.96 10.94
N VAL A 59 5.29 5.15 12.04
CA VAL A 59 4.01 4.47 12.29
C VAL A 59 2.97 4.88 11.26
N LEU A 60 2.82 6.18 10.98
CA LEU A 60 1.88 6.69 9.97
C LEU A 60 2.16 6.10 8.59
N MET A 61 3.43 6.07 8.18
CA MET A 61 3.84 5.49 6.90
C MET A 61 3.65 3.98 6.86
N GLY A 62 4.10 3.26 7.88
CA GLY A 62 3.99 1.81 7.95
C GLY A 62 2.54 1.34 7.91
N VAL A 63 1.70 1.88 8.79
CA VAL A 63 0.28 1.50 8.87
C VAL A 63 -0.49 2.03 7.67
N GLY A 64 -0.32 3.31 7.31
CA GLY A 64 -1.11 3.95 6.26
C GLY A 64 -0.86 3.36 4.88
N VAL A 65 0.40 3.10 4.52
CA VAL A 65 0.73 2.51 3.22
C VAL A 65 0.26 1.06 3.14
N GLU A 66 0.42 0.28 4.21
CA GLU A 66 0.03 -1.14 4.20
C GLU A 66 -1.49 -1.31 4.15
N VAL A 67 -2.25 -0.49 4.90
CA VAL A 67 -3.72 -0.47 4.82
C VAL A 67 -4.17 -0.12 3.40
N ALA A 68 -3.57 0.91 2.78
CA ALA A 68 -3.93 1.30 1.43
C ALA A 68 -3.63 0.20 0.40
N ARG A 69 -2.47 -0.45 0.53
CA ARG A 69 -2.08 -1.59 -0.30
C ARG A 69 -3.09 -2.72 -0.18
N LEU A 70 -3.47 -3.09 1.04
CA LEU A 70 -4.45 -4.14 1.34
C LEU A 70 -5.82 -3.82 0.74
N LEU A 71 -6.29 -2.57 0.87
CA LEU A 71 -7.56 -2.15 0.28
C LEU A 71 -7.50 -2.17 -1.25
N ALA A 72 -6.40 -1.72 -1.86
CA ALA A 72 -6.21 -1.72 -3.30
C ALA A 72 -6.17 -3.14 -3.88
N THR A 73 -5.44 -4.08 -3.26
CA THR A 73 -5.40 -5.47 -3.70
C THR A 73 -6.75 -6.17 -3.52
N ARG A 74 -7.47 -5.90 -2.43
CA ARG A 74 -8.85 -6.40 -2.25
C ARG A 74 -9.81 -5.86 -3.30
N ALA A 75 -9.70 -4.58 -3.66
CA ALA A 75 -10.51 -3.99 -4.72
C ALA A 75 -10.21 -4.64 -6.08
N ALA A 76 -8.92 -4.83 -6.40
CA ALA A 76 -8.49 -5.53 -7.62
C ALA A 76 -9.01 -6.98 -7.66
N ALA A 77 -8.97 -7.71 -6.54
CA ALA A 77 -9.52 -9.07 -6.43
C ALA A 77 -11.02 -9.10 -6.73
N ARG A 78 -11.79 -8.18 -6.15
CA ARG A 78 -13.24 -8.08 -6.40
C ARG A 78 -13.55 -7.76 -7.86
N GLN A 79 -12.78 -6.86 -8.47
CA GLN A 79 -12.99 -6.46 -9.85
C GLN A 79 -12.64 -7.59 -10.83
N TRP A 80 -11.56 -8.32 -10.56
CA TRP A 80 -11.15 -9.48 -11.33
C TRP A 80 -12.18 -10.60 -11.29
N ALA A 81 -12.68 -10.93 -10.09
CA ALA A 81 -13.70 -11.95 -9.90
C ALA A 81 -15.00 -11.62 -10.68
N LYS A 82 -15.40 -10.34 -10.71
CA LYS A 82 -16.56 -9.87 -11.50
C LYS A 82 -16.35 -9.99 -13.01
N GLY A 83 -15.14 -9.73 -13.50
CA GLY A 83 -14.84 -9.70 -14.94
C GLY A 83 -14.47 -11.06 -15.56
N THR A 84 -13.86 -11.95 -14.78
CA THR A 84 -13.33 -13.23 -15.29
C THR A 84 -14.12 -14.45 -14.85
N GLY A 85 -15.04 -14.33 -13.88
CA GLY A 85 -15.87 -15.44 -13.37
C GLY A 85 -15.09 -16.52 -12.60
N VAL A 86 -13.76 -16.41 -12.50
CA VAL A 86 -12.88 -17.37 -11.84
C VAL A 86 -12.07 -16.63 -10.80
N LEU A 87 -12.27 -16.97 -9.51
CA LEU A 87 -11.34 -16.55 -8.46
C LEU A 87 -9.98 -17.23 -8.71
N PRO A 88 -8.86 -16.47 -8.75
CA PRO A 88 -7.52 -17.04 -8.74
C PRO A 88 -7.43 -18.13 -7.66
N SER A 89 -6.90 -19.30 -8.01
CA SER A 89 -6.91 -20.52 -7.17
C SER A 89 -6.30 -20.32 -5.77
N GLN A 90 -5.49 -19.28 -5.58
CA GLN A 90 -4.86 -18.85 -4.34
C GLN A 90 -5.81 -18.12 -3.35
N LEU A 91 -7.03 -17.76 -3.77
CA LEU A 91 -8.03 -17.07 -2.95
C LEU A 91 -9.15 -17.99 -2.44
N ARG A 92 -9.14 -19.27 -2.83
CA ARG A 92 -9.83 -20.32 -2.08
C ARG A 92 -9.01 -20.56 -0.82
N ALA A 93 -9.32 -19.80 0.23
CA ALA A 93 -8.77 -20.08 1.55
C ALA A 93 -9.38 -21.42 2.01
N ASP A 94 -8.54 -22.46 2.05
CA ASP A 94 -8.79 -23.59 2.94
C ASP A 94 -8.61 -23.03 4.36
N VAL A 95 -9.74 -22.71 4.99
CA VAL A 95 -9.83 -22.49 6.45
C VAL A 95 -10.01 -23.82 7.16
#